data_AF-A0AA48HES9-F1
#
_entry.id   AF-A0AA48HES9-F1
#
_cell.length_a   1.000
_cell.length_b   1.000
_cell.length_c   1.000
_cell.angle_alpha   90.00
_cell.angle_beta   90.00
_cell.angle_gamma   90.00
#
_symmetry.space_group_name_H-M   'P 1'
#
loop_
_entity.id
_entity.type
_entity.pdbx_description
1 polymer ?
#
loop_
_entity_poly.entity_id
_entity_poly.type
_entity_poly.pdbx_seq_one_letter_code
_entity_poly.pdbx_strand_id
1 'polypeptide(L)'
;MSSMRLVGFDPAGRPVLSLPIYYDVQESRVRLDTFIGVAKQYEILIHILAEEIFGQQIVIQVYVLPPEEGSLRQVLGVVVVAGMGGILGTGGWEIGRGFINGLTGQSPEEWSQQLGEELREMLSSEADESAPTLQQEGPDFELQQVVELTSAVVEVGQHFASNTTRDLVSAGINPEQYADAFNAKTKLFQHVEVDIQINGIGFGHEREAPIRREDFGKYQIHTKREDEPDEWILETVTYRVSSPNWDRYDSRRKWKGRDREGGVVYFVIIDDAFWELANSGGLDSNVIDELVAQVAIKVTDGRKGERYVLKVIRFNDKPISKELSPTELGEFVENRRSQSGFHDQGSLL
;
A
#
# COMPACT_ATOMS: atom_id res chain seq x y z
N MET A 1 -11.20 -30.30 -21.36
CA MET A 1 -11.83 -29.14 -20.70
C MET A 1 -10.98 -27.94 -21.03
N SER A 2 -11.45 -27.09 -21.95
CA SER A 2 -10.69 -25.95 -22.48
C SER A 2 -10.61 -24.87 -21.42
N SER A 3 -9.39 -24.50 -21.04
CA SER A 3 -9.11 -23.34 -20.17
C SER A 3 -9.46 -22.09 -20.96
N MET A 4 -10.60 -21.49 -20.62
CA MET A 4 -11.07 -20.22 -21.17
C MET A 4 -10.06 -19.12 -20.77
N ARG A 5 -9.33 -18.61 -21.76
CA ARG A 5 -8.31 -17.58 -21.60
C ARG A 5 -8.91 -16.22 -21.97
N LEU A 6 -9.06 -15.37 -20.95
CA LEU A 6 -8.99 -13.89 -20.97
C LEU A 6 -10.02 -13.12 -21.81
N VAL A 7 -10.70 -12.16 -21.19
CA VAL A 7 -11.44 -11.10 -21.90
C VAL A 7 -11.11 -9.77 -21.24
N GLY A 8 -10.63 -8.82 -22.05
CA GLY A 8 -10.09 -7.53 -21.63
C GLY A 8 -9.15 -6.91 -22.68
N PHE A 9 -8.97 -7.60 -23.80
CA PHE A 9 -8.38 -7.06 -25.03
C PHE A 9 -9.43 -6.96 -26.13
N ASP A 10 -9.35 -5.93 -26.97
CA ASP A 10 -10.11 -5.81 -28.19
C ASP A 10 -9.61 -6.81 -29.26
N PRO A 11 -10.30 -6.95 -30.41
CA PRO A 11 -9.88 -7.88 -31.48
C PRO A 11 -8.49 -7.60 -32.06
N ALA A 12 -7.95 -6.39 -31.89
CA ALA A 12 -6.60 -6.01 -32.30
C ALA A 12 -5.53 -6.32 -31.22
N GLY A 13 -5.94 -6.86 -30.06
CA GLY A 13 -5.05 -7.19 -28.94
C GLY A 13 -4.68 -5.99 -28.08
N ARG A 14 -5.44 -4.89 -28.12
CA ARG A 14 -5.26 -3.71 -27.25
C ARG A 14 -6.12 -3.85 -25.99
N PRO A 15 -5.66 -3.42 -24.81
CA PRO A 15 -6.51 -3.36 -23.61
C PRO A 15 -7.79 -2.58 -23.90
N VAL A 16 -8.93 -3.13 -23.47
CA VAL A 16 -10.27 -2.55 -23.72
C VAL A 16 -10.43 -1.20 -23.03
N LEU A 17 -9.70 -0.95 -21.94
CA LEU A 17 -9.67 0.33 -21.26
C LEU A 17 -8.25 0.74 -20.90
N SER A 18 -8.01 2.04 -20.93
CA SER A 18 -6.75 2.64 -20.57
C SER A 18 -6.94 3.89 -19.73
N LEU A 19 -6.05 4.13 -18.77
CA LEU A 19 -5.94 5.42 -18.10
C LEU A 19 -4.71 6.16 -18.66
N PRO A 20 -4.90 7.26 -19.38
CA PRO A 20 -3.81 8.19 -19.66
C PRO A 20 -3.46 9.01 -18.41
N ILE A 21 -2.18 9.00 -18.08
CA ILE A 21 -1.50 9.85 -17.10
C ILE A 21 -0.66 10.85 -17.89
N TYR A 22 -0.86 12.14 -17.63
CA TYR A 22 -0.08 13.18 -18.29
C TYR A 22 0.74 13.99 -17.28
N TYR A 23 1.97 14.32 -17.70
CA TYR A 23 2.92 15.12 -16.93
C TYR A 23 2.96 16.54 -17.49
N ASP A 24 2.69 17.54 -16.64
CA ASP A 24 2.87 18.94 -17.01
C ASP A 24 4.35 19.33 -16.81
N VAL A 25 5.11 19.26 -17.90
CA VAL A 25 6.56 19.50 -17.94
C VAL A 25 6.91 20.65 -18.88
N GLN A 26 7.95 21.42 -18.52
CA GLN A 26 8.41 22.56 -19.35
C GLN A 26 9.10 22.12 -20.65
N GLU A 27 9.74 20.95 -20.63
CA GLU A 27 10.43 20.34 -21.77
C GLU A 27 9.89 18.92 -21.97
N SER A 28 9.93 18.39 -23.20
CA SER A 28 9.43 17.05 -23.52
C SER A 28 10.31 15.91 -22.98
N ARG A 29 10.63 15.93 -21.68
CA ARG A 29 11.26 14.83 -20.93
C ARG A 29 10.70 14.69 -19.50
N VAL A 30 10.73 13.47 -18.97
CA VAL A 30 10.51 13.08 -17.57
C VAL A 30 11.62 12.10 -17.19
N ARG A 31 12.06 12.05 -15.93
CA ARG A 31 13.06 11.05 -15.51
C ARG A 31 12.47 9.64 -15.53
N LEU A 32 13.30 8.67 -15.91
CA LEU A 32 12.88 7.26 -16.06
C LEU A 32 12.38 6.64 -14.75
N ASP A 33 13.02 6.96 -13.63
CA ASP A 33 12.63 6.52 -12.29
C ASP A 33 11.25 7.06 -11.90
N THR A 34 10.95 8.32 -12.20
CA THR A 34 9.62 8.90 -12.00
C THR A 34 8.58 8.23 -12.89
N PHE A 35 8.87 8.05 -14.18
CA PHE A 35 7.96 7.37 -15.12
C PHE A 35 7.61 5.95 -14.68
N ILE A 36 8.61 5.17 -14.25
CA ILE A 36 8.41 3.80 -13.73
C ILE A 36 7.71 3.82 -12.38
N GLY A 37 8.10 4.74 -11.49
CA GLY A 37 7.54 4.86 -10.14
C GLY A 37 6.05 5.14 -10.17
N VAL A 38 5.61 6.11 -10.98
CA VAL A 38 4.20 6.45 -11.14
C VAL A 38 3.41 5.27 -11.73
N ALA A 39 3.95 4.60 -12.76
CA ALA A 39 3.32 3.40 -13.33
C ALA A 39 3.07 2.33 -12.26
N LYS A 40 4.11 2.00 -11.49
CA LYS A 40 4.06 0.95 -10.49
C LYS A 40 3.13 1.28 -9.34
N GLN A 41 3.14 2.52 -8.85
CA GLN A 41 2.23 2.91 -7.77
C GLN A 41 0.78 2.95 -8.24
N TYR A 42 0.53 3.34 -9.49
CA TYR A 42 -0.81 3.27 -10.06
C TYR A 42 -1.27 1.82 -10.24
N GLU A 43 -0.40 0.92 -10.72
CA GLU A 43 -0.67 -0.52 -10.77
C GLU A 43 -1.04 -1.06 -9.37
N ILE A 44 -0.24 -0.77 -8.34
CA ILE A 44 -0.53 -1.16 -6.95
C ILE A 44 -1.89 -0.60 -6.49
N LEU A 45 -2.16 0.68 -6.74
CA LEU A 45 -3.43 1.32 -6.39
C LEU A 45 -4.62 0.59 -7.03
N ILE A 46 -4.53 0.27 -8.32
CA ILE A 46 -5.56 -0.46 -9.05
C ILE A 46 -5.80 -1.85 -8.46
N HIS A 47 -4.73 -2.58 -8.12
CA HIS A 47 -4.86 -3.89 -7.48
C HIS A 47 -5.55 -3.82 -6.12
N ILE A 48 -5.18 -2.84 -5.28
CA ILE A 48 -5.81 -2.65 -3.96
C ILE A 48 -7.29 -2.33 -4.13
N LEU A 49 -7.63 -1.38 -5.01
CA LEU A 49 -9.03 -0.98 -5.23
C LEU A 49 -9.87 -2.14 -5.78
N ALA A 50 -9.30 -2.95 -6.66
CA ALA A 50 -9.99 -4.13 -7.16
C ALA A 50 -10.23 -5.18 -6.08
N GLU A 51 -9.28 -5.41 -5.18
CA GLU A 51 -9.46 -6.30 -4.03
C GLU A 51 -10.51 -5.74 -3.04
N GLU A 52 -10.54 -4.43 -2.82
CA GLU A 52 -11.56 -3.79 -1.96
C GLU A 52 -12.98 -3.92 -2.54
N ILE A 53 -13.14 -3.71 -3.85
CA ILE A 53 -14.45 -3.72 -4.50
C ILE A 53 -14.94 -5.15 -4.76
N PHE A 54 -14.05 -6.06 -5.17
CA PHE A 54 -14.41 -7.40 -5.67
C PHE A 54 -13.83 -8.55 -4.85
N GLY A 55 -13.02 -8.28 -3.82
CA GLY A 55 -12.21 -9.28 -3.14
C GLY A 55 -11.11 -9.85 -4.04
N GLN A 56 -10.50 -10.96 -3.62
CA GLN A 56 -9.53 -11.72 -4.42
C GLN A 56 -10.17 -12.50 -5.60
N GLN A 57 -11.35 -12.07 -6.04
CA GLN A 57 -12.14 -12.75 -7.05
C GLN A 57 -11.74 -12.36 -8.46
N ILE A 58 -10.96 -11.30 -8.68
CA ILE A 58 -10.43 -10.94 -10.00
C ILE A 58 -8.92 -10.80 -9.99
N VAL A 59 -8.32 -11.12 -11.14
CA VAL A 59 -6.91 -10.85 -11.39
C VAL A 59 -6.84 -9.77 -12.46
N ILE A 60 -6.11 -8.69 -12.18
CA ILE A 60 -5.89 -7.58 -13.09
C ILE A 60 -4.45 -7.60 -13.59
N GLN A 61 -4.21 -7.09 -14.79
CA GLN A 61 -2.89 -6.78 -15.32
C GLN A 61 -2.87 -5.37 -15.89
N VAL A 62 -1.80 -4.64 -15.63
CA VAL A 62 -1.58 -3.28 -16.15
C VAL A 62 -0.49 -3.29 -17.21
N TYR A 63 -0.77 -2.69 -18.36
CA TYR A 63 0.11 -2.63 -19.52
C TYR A 63 0.50 -1.18 -19.82
N VAL A 64 1.75 -0.93 -20.20
CA VAL A 64 2.15 0.38 -20.72
C VAL A 64 1.89 0.40 -22.23
N LEU A 65 1.06 1.34 -22.68
CA LEU A 65 0.73 1.54 -24.09
C LEU A 65 1.62 2.64 -24.72
N PRO A 66 1.87 2.58 -26.04
CA PRO A 66 2.66 3.59 -26.73
C PRO A 66 1.99 4.97 -26.57
N PRO A 67 2.77 6.04 -26.33
CA PRO A 67 2.25 7.40 -26.28
C PRO A 67 1.74 7.83 -27.66
N GLU A 68 0.75 8.73 -27.69
CA GLU A 68 0.39 9.44 -28.93
C GLU A 68 1.62 10.18 -29.49
N GLU A 69 1.74 10.25 -30.82
CA GLU A 69 2.85 10.94 -31.49
C GLU A 69 3.03 12.37 -30.95
N GLY A 70 4.25 12.68 -30.49
CA GLY A 70 4.59 13.98 -29.93
C GLY A 70 4.17 14.21 -28.47
N SER A 71 3.71 13.17 -27.75
CA SER A 71 3.32 13.28 -26.35
C SER A 71 4.27 12.54 -25.39
N LEU A 72 4.34 13.02 -24.14
CA LEU A 72 4.91 12.30 -22.98
C LEU A 72 3.81 11.61 -22.14
N ARG A 73 2.65 11.34 -22.74
CA ARG A 73 1.55 10.69 -22.03
C ARG A 73 1.95 9.27 -21.69
N GLN A 74 1.80 8.89 -20.43
CA GLN A 74 1.88 7.51 -20.01
C GLN A 74 0.49 6.92 -20.06
N VAL A 75 0.24 6.00 -20.98
CA VAL A 75 -1.08 5.37 -21.10
C VAL A 75 -1.00 3.98 -20.49
N LEU A 76 -1.81 3.72 -19.45
CA LEU A 76 -1.84 2.46 -18.73
C LEU A 76 -3.11 1.68 -19.08
N GLY A 77 -2.97 0.58 -19.82
CA GLY A 77 -4.08 -0.32 -20.13
C GLY A 77 -4.36 -1.27 -18.96
N VAL A 78 -5.62 -1.41 -18.55
CA VAL A 78 -6.05 -2.31 -17.46
C VAL A 78 -6.83 -3.48 -18.05
N VAL A 79 -6.48 -4.70 -17.67
CA VAL A 79 -7.07 -5.93 -18.23
C VAL A 79 -7.46 -6.89 -17.10
N VAL A 80 -8.71 -7.34 -17.07
CA VAL A 80 -9.15 -8.44 -16.19
C VAL A 80 -8.80 -9.78 -16.84
N VAL A 81 -8.03 -10.61 -16.16
CA VAL A 81 -7.44 -11.83 -16.75
C VAL A 81 -8.04 -13.13 -16.23
N ALA A 82 -8.74 -13.10 -15.09
CA ALA A 82 -9.46 -14.25 -14.53
C ALA A 82 -10.49 -13.80 -13.49
N GLY A 83 -11.46 -14.69 -13.19
CA GLY A 83 -12.22 -14.65 -11.93
C GLY A 83 -13.66 -14.11 -11.98
N MET A 84 -14.15 -13.67 -13.15
CA MET A 84 -15.50 -13.08 -13.30
C MET A 84 -16.66 -13.98 -12.82
N GLY A 85 -16.54 -15.31 -12.97
CA GLY A 85 -17.60 -16.23 -12.55
C GLY A 85 -17.88 -16.24 -11.04
N GLY A 86 -16.90 -15.83 -10.21
CA GLY A 86 -17.04 -15.74 -8.75
C GLY A 86 -17.84 -14.51 -8.29
N ILE A 87 -17.67 -13.38 -8.98
CA ILE A 87 -18.33 -12.10 -8.64
C ILE A 87 -19.83 -12.15 -8.89
N LEU A 88 -20.23 -12.68 -10.05
CA LEU A 88 -21.63 -12.73 -10.49
C LEU A 88 -22.46 -13.72 -9.65
N GLY A 89 -21.84 -14.81 -9.20
CA GLY A 89 -22.51 -15.85 -8.41
C GLY A 89 -22.68 -15.54 -6.92
N THR A 90 -21.95 -14.56 -6.37
CA THR A 90 -21.91 -14.32 -4.91
C THR A 90 -22.64 -13.05 -4.46
N GLY A 91 -23.17 -12.23 -5.38
CA GLY A 91 -23.83 -10.96 -5.04
C GLY A 91 -22.88 -9.83 -4.64
N GLY A 92 -21.55 -10.05 -4.70
CA GLY A 92 -20.55 -9.00 -4.42
C GLY A 92 -20.60 -7.84 -5.42
N TRP A 93 -21.10 -8.10 -6.64
CA TRP A 93 -21.27 -7.09 -7.68
C TRP A 93 -22.18 -5.92 -7.28
N GLU A 94 -23.27 -6.19 -6.56
CA GLU A 94 -24.22 -5.17 -6.12
C GLU A 94 -23.63 -4.25 -5.04
N ILE A 95 -22.74 -4.80 -4.19
CA ILE A 95 -21.98 -4.02 -3.20
C ILE A 95 -20.97 -3.12 -3.92
N GLY A 96 -20.26 -3.67 -4.92
CA GLY A 96 -19.33 -2.90 -5.74
C GLY A 96 -20.01 -1.74 -6.48
N ARG A 97 -21.17 -1.97 -7.10
CA ARG A 97 -21.98 -0.92 -7.75
C ARG A 97 -22.36 0.21 -6.80
N GLY A 98 -22.80 -0.13 -5.60
CA GLY A 98 -23.15 0.86 -4.57
C GLY A 98 -21.95 1.70 -4.12
N PHE A 99 -20.78 1.07 -3.95
CA PHE A 99 -19.54 1.77 -3.63
C PHE A 99 -19.10 2.70 -4.76
N ILE A 100 -19.11 2.21 -6.01
CA ILE A 100 -18.70 2.99 -7.18
C ILE A 100 -19.61 4.20 -7.35
N ASN A 101 -20.93 4.02 -7.32
CA ASN A 101 -21.87 5.13 -7.42
C ASN A 101 -21.71 6.12 -6.26
N GLY A 102 -21.51 5.64 -5.03
CA GLY A 102 -21.22 6.51 -3.90
C GLY A 102 -19.94 7.34 -4.05
N LEU A 103 -18.94 6.81 -4.75
CA LEU A 103 -17.66 7.47 -4.97
C LEU A 103 -17.67 8.40 -6.18
N THR A 104 -18.16 7.94 -7.33
CA THR A 104 -18.08 8.67 -8.62
C THR A 104 -19.34 9.47 -8.92
N GLY A 105 -20.45 9.21 -8.21
CA GLY A 105 -21.76 9.82 -8.46
C GLY A 105 -22.49 9.27 -9.70
N GLN A 106 -21.94 8.25 -10.36
CA GLN A 106 -22.50 7.60 -11.55
C GLN A 106 -22.42 6.07 -11.41
N SER A 107 -23.36 5.37 -12.02
CA SER A 107 -23.37 3.90 -11.94
C SER A 107 -22.38 3.26 -12.93
N PRO A 108 -21.83 2.07 -12.66
CA PRO A 108 -20.95 1.36 -13.61
C PRO A 108 -21.60 1.11 -14.98
N GLU A 109 -22.93 0.95 -15.02
CA GLU A 109 -23.71 0.81 -16.25
C GLU A 109 -23.65 2.07 -17.10
N GLU A 110 -23.75 3.26 -16.49
CA GLU A 110 -23.69 4.54 -17.20
C GLU A 110 -22.30 4.74 -17.87
N TRP A 111 -21.23 4.40 -17.15
CA TRP A 111 -19.87 4.44 -17.67
C TRP A 111 -19.62 3.40 -18.77
N SER A 112 -20.05 2.16 -18.55
CA SER A 112 -19.88 1.08 -19.53
C SER A 112 -20.71 1.30 -20.79
N GLN A 113 -21.83 2.01 -20.70
CA GLN A 113 -22.63 2.36 -21.86
C GLN A 113 -21.94 3.43 -22.72
N GLN A 114 -21.38 4.48 -22.11
CA GLN A 114 -20.59 5.50 -22.83
C GLN A 114 -19.35 4.88 -23.50
N LEU A 115 -18.58 4.10 -22.76
CA LEU A 115 -17.40 3.40 -23.26
C LEU A 115 -17.74 2.30 -24.29
N GLY A 116 -18.87 1.62 -24.12
CA GLY A 116 -19.36 0.62 -25.07
C GLY A 116 -19.82 1.23 -26.39
N GLU A 117 -20.38 2.45 -26.37
CA GLU A 117 -20.71 3.22 -27.57
C GLU A 117 -19.43 3.68 -28.31
N GLU A 118 -18.44 4.21 -27.59
CA GLU A 118 -17.13 4.58 -28.16
C GLU A 118 -16.37 3.38 -28.73
N LEU A 119 -16.34 2.25 -27.99
CA LEU A 119 -15.70 1.02 -28.44
C LEU A 119 -16.42 0.47 -29.69
N ARG A 120 -17.75 0.55 -29.75
CA ARG A 120 -18.52 0.14 -30.94
C ARG A 120 -18.22 1.04 -32.14
N GLU A 121 -18.02 2.33 -31.94
CA GLU A 121 -17.62 3.27 -32.99
C GLU A 121 -16.19 2.97 -33.50
N MET A 122 -15.27 2.62 -32.61
CA MET A 122 -13.91 2.16 -32.97
C MET A 122 -13.91 0.82 -33.71
N LEU A 123 -14.71 -0.15 -33.25
CA LEU A 123 -14.85 -1.46 -33.88
C LEU A 123 -15.52 -1.40 -35.26
N SER A 124 -16.47 -0.49 -35.45
CA SER A 124 -17.15 -0.30 -36.73
C SER A 124 -16.34 0.50 -37.75
N SER A 125 -15.39 1.33 -37.30
CA SER A 125 -14.48 2.07 -38.18
C SER A 125 -13.24 1.28 -38.62
N GLU A 126 -12.83 0.25 -37.86
CA GLU A 126 -11.72 -0.67 -38.22
C GLU A 126 -12.19 -1.93 -38.98
N ALA A 127 -13.50 -2.15 -39.14
CA ALA A 127 -14.06 -3.27 -39.89
C ALA A 127 -13.94 -3.06 -41.42
N ASP A 128 -12.79 -3.43 -41.97
CA ASP A 128 -12.60 -3.69 -43.40
C ASP A 128 -13.59 -4.81 -43.85
N GLU A 129 -14.14 -4.72 -45.08
CA GLU A 129 -15.27 -5.49 -45.65
C GLU A 129 -15.09 -7.04 -45.76
N SER A 130 -14.18 -7.65 -44.99
CA SER A 130 -13.78 -9.06 -45.14
C SER A 130 -13.80 -9.85 -43.82
N ALA A 131 -14.78 -9.66 -42.94
CA ALA A 131 -14.99 -10.54 -41.80
C ALA A 131 -16.31 -11.32 -41.93
N PRO A 132 -16.30 -12.67 -41.80
CA PRO A 132 -17.52 -13.44 -41.86
C PRO A 132 -18.43 -13.05 -40.70
N THR A 133 -19.72 -12.90 -41.00
CA THR A 133 -20.79 -12.57 -40.08
C THR A 133 -20.81 -13.60 -38.95
N LEU A 134 -20.20 -13.26 -37.81
CA LEU A 134 -20.33 -14.05 -36.59
C LEU A 134 -21.77 -13.89 -36.12
N GLN A 135 -22.49 -15.01 -36.09
CA GLN A 135 -23.83 -15.11 -35.53
C GLN A 135 -23.77 -14.62 -34.07
N GLN A 136 -24.40 -13.47 -33.85
CA GLN A 136 -24.62 -12.82 -32.57
C GLN A 136 -25.60 -13.64 -31.74
N GLU A 137 -25.11 -14.27 -30.68
CA GLU A 137 -25.80 -14.60 -29.42
C GLU A 137 -24.77 -15.34 -28.54
N GLY A 138 -24.02 -14.60 -27.71
CA GLY A 138 -22.99 -15.19 -26.83
C GLY A 138 -21.82 -14.29 -26.42
N PRO A 139 -21.10 -13.62 -27.36
CA PRO A 139 -19.87 -12.88 -27.04
C PRO A 139 -20.11 -11.45 -26.51
N ASP A 140 -21.24 -10.82 -26.85
CA ASP A 140 -21.53 -9.43 -26.45
C ASP A 140 -21.75 -9.27 -24.95
N PHE A 141 -22.35 -10.27 -24.28
CA PHE A 141 -22.64 -10.22 -22.85
C PHE A 141 -21.36 -10.37 -21.99
N GLU A 142 -20.43 -11.22 -22.39
CA GLU A 142 -19.14 -11.38 -21.70
C GLU A 142 -18.22 -10.17 -21.93
N LEU A 143 -18.17 -9.64 -23.16
CA LEU A 143 -17.42 -8.43 -23.46
C LEU A 143 -17.99 -7.22 -22.70
N GLN A 144 -19.32 -7.08 -22.65
CA GLN A 144 -19.98 -6.00 -21.92
C GLN A 144 -19.69 -6.04 -20.42
N GLN A 145 -19.68 -7.22 -19.80
CA GLN A 145 -19.32 -7.36 -18.38
C GLN A 145 -17.86 -7.04 -18.09
N VAL A 146 -16.97 -7.44 -19.00
CA VAL A 146 -15.53 -7.12 -18.89
C VAL A 146 -15.31 -5.63 -19.00
N VAL A 147 -15.97 -4.98 -19.97
CA VAL A 147 -15.98 -3.53 -20.09
C VAL A 147 -16.49 -2.92 -18.79
N GLU A 148 -17.64 -3.36 -18.28
CA GLU A 148 -18.24 -2.82 -17.05
C GLU A 148 -17.34 -2.96 -15.81
N LEU A 149 -16.75 -4.13 -15.58
CA LEU A 149 -15.81 -4.38 -14.50
C LEU A 149 -14.52 -3.57 -14.63
N THR A 150 -13.96 -3.53 -15.83
CA THR A 150 -12.70 -2.81 -16.08
C THR A 150 -12.94 -1.30 -15.99
N SER A 151 -14.09 -0.79 -16.46
CA SER A 151 -14.51 0.61 -16.32
C SER A 151 -14.61 0.99 -14.86
N ALA A 152 -15.32 0.18 -14.07
CA ALA A 152 -15.43 0.40 -12.63
C ALA A 152 -14.07 0.58 -11.94
N VAL A 153 -13.11 -0.30 -12.25
CA VAL A 153 -11.77 -0.24 -11.64
C VAL A 153 -10.99 1.01 -12.09
N VAL A 154 -11.00 1.29 -13.39
CA VAL A 154 -10.28 2.46 -13.96
C VAL A 154 -10.86 3.75 -13.42
N GLU A 155 -12.18 3.89 -13.40
CA GLU A 155 -12.88 5.08 -12.92
C GLU A 155 -12.68 5.30 -11.42
N VAL A 156 -12.79 4.24 -10.62
CA VAL A 156 -12.50 4.36 -9.18
C VAL A 156 -11.05 4.75 -8.96
N GLY A 157 -10.09 4.17 -9.70
CA GLY A 157 -8.68 4.54 -9.63
C GLY A 157 -8.43 5.99 -10.02
N GLN A 158 -9.01 6.46 -11.12
CA GLN A 158 -8.92 7.84 -11.59
C GLN A 158 -9.53 8.80 -10.57
N HIS A 159 -10.75 8.53 -10.09
CA HIS A 159 -11.45 9.37 -9.13
C HIS A 159 -10.71 9.42 -7.79
N PHE A 160 -10.19 8.29 -7.31
CA PHE A 160 -9.42 8.21 -6.08
C PHE A 160 -8.11 9.01 -6.18
N ALA A 161 -7.38 8.90 -7.31
CA ALA A 161 -6.16 9.66 -7.55
C ALA A 161 -6.41 11.16 -7.71
N SER A 162 -7.53 11.54 -8.35
CA SER A 162 -7.83 12.92 -8.77
C SER A 162 -8.48 13.80 -7.69
N ASN A 163 -8.97 13.23 -6.59
CA ASN A 163 -9.63 13.96 -5.50
C ASN A 163 -8.70 14.18 -4.30
N THR A 164 -8.92 15.20 -3.48
CA THR A 164 -8.09 15.40 -2.27
C THR A 164 -8.40 14.36 -1.19
N THR A 165 -7.51 14.19 -0.22
CA THR A 165 -7.77 13.32 0.96
C THR A 165 -9.03 13.77 1.69
N ARG A 166 -9.26 15.09 1.79
CA ARG A 166 -10.45 15.66 2.42
C ARG A 166 -11.73 15.31 1.67
N ASP A 167 -11.71 15.36 0.34
CA ASP A 167 -12.89 15.08 -0.48
C ASP A 167 -13.27 13.60 -0.37
N LEU A 168 -12.27 12.70 -0.42
CA LEU A 168 -12.48 11.27 -0.22
C LEU A 168 -13.06 10.95 1.17
N VAL A 169 -12.53 11.56 2.22
CA VAL A 169 -13.08 11.43 3.59
C VAL A 169 -14.52 11.94 3.67
N SER A 170 -14.81 13.06 3.00
CA SER A 170 -16.16 13.63 2.96
C SER A 170 -17.15 12.74 2.21
N ALA A 171 -16.67 11.93 1.26
CA ALA A 171 -17.41 10.88 0.57
C ALA A 171 -17.50 9.56 1.38
N GLY A 172 -16.97 9.51 2.60
CA GLY A 172 -17.02 8.34 3.48
C GLY A 172 -15.85 7.36 3.31
N ILE A 173 -14.85 7.69 2.49
CA ILE A 173 -13.65 6.86 2.26
C ILE A 173 -12.53 7.31 3.20
N ASN A 174 -12.36 6.59 4.30
CA ASN A 174 -11.46 6.98 5.37
C ASN A 174 -10.08 6.29 5.28
N PRO A 175 -8.97 7.00 5.56
CA PRO A 175 -7.62 6.41 5.58
C PRO A 175 -7.45 5.24 6.55
N GLU A 176 -8.19 5.20 7.65
CA GLU A 176 -8.12 4.09 8.60
C GLU A 176 -8.68 2.78 8.02
N GLN A 177 -9.69 2.89 7.14
CA GLN A 177 -10.33 1.75 6.51
C GLN A 177 -9.59 1.32 5.23
N TYR A 178 -9.06 2.28 4.46
CA TYR A 178 -8.43 2.04 3.16
C TYR A 178 -6.94 2.44 3.16
N ALA A 179 -6.22 2.08 4.23
CA ALA A 179 -4.86 2.55 4.48
C ALA A 179 -3.91 2.30 3.30
N ASP A 180 -3.99 1.12 2.68
CA ASP A 180 -3.12 0.74 1.57
C ASP A 180 -3.39 1.58 0.31
N ALA A 181 -4.65 1.88 0.01
CA ALA A 181 -5.01 2.74 -1.13
C ALA A 181 -4.50 4.19 -0.94
N PHE A 182 -4.67 4.74 0.27
CA PHE A 182 -4.14 6.07 0.60
C PHE A 182 -2.60 6.11 0.60
N ASN A 183 -1.95 5.04 1.05
CA ASN A 183 -0.49 4.91 0.98
C ASN A 183 0.00 4.83 -0.47
N ALA A 184 -0.62 4.01 -1.33
CA ALA A 184 -0.26 3.90 -2.74
C ALA A 184 -0.44 5.24 -3.47
N LYS A 185 -1.57 5.92 -3.23
CA LYS A 185 -1.80 7.29 -3.74
C LYS A 185 -0.74 8.26 -3.23
N THR A 186 -0.39 8.21 -1.95
CA THR A 186 0.65 9.08 -1.39
C THR A 186 2.00 8.87 -2.08
N LYS A 187 2.41 7.60 -2.26
CA LYS A 187 3.64 7.26 -2.98
C LYS A 187 3.62 7.73 -4.44
N LEU A 188 2.46 7.65 -5.12
CA LEU A 188 2.29 8.18 -6.47
C LEU A 188 2.69 9.66 -6.51
N PHE A 189 2.13 10.50 -5.63
CA PHE A 189 2.47 11.93 -5.59
C PHE A 189 3.91 12.18 -5.13
N GLN A 190 4.47 11.37 -4.22
CA GLN A 190 5.87 11.48 -3.81
C GLN A 190 6.84 11.23 -4.98
N HIS A 191 6.58 10.23 -5.83
CA HIS A 191 7.41 9.97 -7.02
C HIS A 191 7.39 11.12 -8.03
N VAL A 192 6.24 11.81 -8.15
CA VAL A 192 6.11 13.02 -8.97
C VAL A 192 6.83 14.20 -8.32
N GLU A 193 6.70 14.35 -7.01
CA GLU A 193 7.30 15.45 -6.25
C GLU A 193 8.85 15.41 -6.29
N VAL A 194 9.48 14.24 -6.37
CA VAL A 194 10.95 14.17 -6.48
C VAL A 194 11.45 14.77 -7.82
N ASP A 195 10.63 14.76 -8.86
CA ASP A 195 11.00 15.38 -10.14
C ASP A 195 10.61 16.86 -10.17
N ILE A 196 11.60 17.73 -10.02
CA ILE A 196 11.40 19.19 -10.01
C ILE A 196 10.90 19.75 -11.35
N GLN A 197 11.00 18.99 -12.44
CA GLN A 197 10.56 19.43 -13.76
C GLN A 197 9.05 19.31 -13.96
N ILE A 198 8.36 18.59 -13.07
CA ILE A 198 6.92 18.38 -13.12
C ILE A 198 6.21 19.47 -12.30
N ASN A 199 5.42 20.29 -13.00
CA ASN A 199 4.59 21.35 -12.41
C ASN A 199 3.19 20.87 -12.02
N GLY A 200 2.78 19.70 -12.51
CA GLY A 200 1.51 19.08 -12.18
C GLY A 200 1.30 17.73 -12.87
N ILE A 201 0.32 16.98 -12.39
CA ILE A 201 -0.09 15.68 -12.92
C ILE A 201 -1.60 15.68 -13.13
N GLY A 202 -2.08 15.00 -14.16
CA GLY A 202 -3.50 14.70 -14.25
C GLY A 202 -3.78 13.31 -14.79
N PHE A 203 -5.03 12.90 -14.59
CA PHE A 203 -5.53 11.56 -14.83
C PHE A 203 -6.78 11.68 -15.71
N GLY A 204 -6.87 10.88 -16.78
CA GLY A 204 -8.01 10.90 -17.70
C GLY A 204 -7.67 11.42 -19.09
N HIS A 205 -8.56 11.12 -20.05
CA HIS A 205 -8.34 11.34 -21.49
C HIS A 205 -8.41 12.83 -21.87
N GLU A 206 -9.33 13.56 -21.25
CA GLU A 206 -9.42 15.01 -21.39
C GLU A 206 -8.27 15.69 -20.63
N ARG A 207 -7.65 16.70 -21.25
CA ARG A 207 -6.68 17.57 -20.55
C ARG A 207 -7.46 18.53 -19.65
N GLU A 208 -7.99 18.02 -18.55
CA GLU A 208 -8.45 18.86 -17.45
C GLU A 208 -7.26 19.65 -16.87
N ALA A 209 -7.53 20.63 -16.00
CA ALA A 209 -6.44 21.34 -15.34
C ALA A 209 -5.65 20.35 -14.46
N PRO A 210 -4.32 20.19 -14.64
CA PRO A 210 -3.55 19.25 -13.84
C PRO A 210 -3.59 19.66 -12.37
N ILE A 211 -3.53 18.66 -11.50
CA ILE A 211 -3.24 18.85 -10.08
C ILE A 211 -1.87 19.49 -10.00
N ARG A 212 -1.83 20.71 -9.46
CA ARG A 212 -0.62 21.50 -9.38
C ARG A 212 0.30 20.99 -8.29
N ARG A 213 1.61 21.14 -8.51
CA ARG A 213 2.64 20.69 -7.57
C ARG A 213 2.46 21.28 -6.17
N GLU A 214 2.10 22.55 -6.07
CA GLU A 214 1.81 23.23 -4.80
C GLU A 214 0.63 22.61 -4.04
N ASP A 215 -0.23 21.86 -4.73
CA ASP A 215 -1.40 21.22 -4.15
C ASP A 215 -1.17 19.75 -3.79
N PHE A 216 -0.07 19.10 -4.18
CA PHE A 216 0.19 17.68 -3.94
C PHE A 216 0.02 17.27 -2.47
N GLY A 217 0.37 18.14 -1.52
CA GLY A 217 0.19 17.87 -0.09
C GLY A 217 -1.26 17.63 0.33
N LYS A 218 -2.24 18.14 -0.43
CA LYS A 218 -3.69 17.91 -0.19
C LYS A 218 -4.16 16.52 -0.61
N TYR A 219 -3.40 15.84 -1.47
CA TYR A 219 -3.72 14.52 -2.03
C TYR A 219 -3.01 13.39 -1.29
N GLN A 220 -2.05 13.73 -0.43
CA GLN A 220 -1.29 12.79 0.37
C GLN A 220 -1.91 12.68 1.77
N ILE A 221 -1.83 11.51 2.37
CA ILE A 221 -1.89 11.40 3.83
C ILE A 221 -0.51 11.77 4.37
N HIS A 222 -0.43 12.24 5.61
CA HIS A 222 0.86 12.41 6.28
C HIS A 222 1.47 11.03 6.55
N THR A 223 2.04 10.44 5.52
CA THR A 223 2.85 9.24 5.62
C THR A 223 4.29 9.67 5.53
N LYS A 224 5.09 9.22 6.49
CA LYS A 224 6.55 9.34 6.44
C LYS A 224 7.03 8.88 5.07
N ARG A 225 7.88 9.66 4.38
CA ARG A 225 8.56 9.18 3.16
C ARG A 225 9.27 7.88 3.50
N GLU A 226 9.27 6.87 2.62
CA GLU A 226 9.99 5.60 2.86
C GLU A 226 11.48 5.80 3.22
N ASP A 227 12.04 6.95 2.87
CA ASP A 227 13.42 7.35 3.15
C ASP A 227 13.63 8.02 4.53
N GLU A 228 12.56 8.30 5.30
CA GLU A 228 12.71 8.87 6.63
C GLU A 228 12.98 7.77 7.67
N PRO A 229 14.18 7.71 8.28
CA PRO A 229 14.53 6.65 9.20
C PRO A 229 13.55 6.62 10.38
N ASP A 230 13.18 5.41 10.82
CA ASP A 230 12.43 5.21 12.07
C ASP A 230 13.04 6.04 13.19
N GLU A 231 12.23 6.80 13.93
CA GLU A 231 12.73 7.55 15.08
C GLU A 231 12.82 6.58 16.25
N TRP A 232 14.03 6.43 16.79
CA TRP A 232 14.28 5.57 17.94
C TRP A 232 14.52 6.43 19.16
N ILE A 233 13.69 6.27 20.18
CA ILE A 233 13.92 6.88 21.49
C ILE A 233 14.73 5.89 22.33
N LEU A 234 15.83 6.38 22.89
CA LEU A 234 16.65 5.64 23.84
C LEU A 234 16.41 6.17 25.25
N GLU A 235 15.96 5.32 26.16
CA GLU A 235 15.67 5.72 27.54
C GLU A 235 15.98 4.61 28.55
N THR A 236 16.32 5.03 29.77
CA THR A 236 16.44 4.14 30.94
C THR A 236 15.08 4.05 31.63
N VAL A 237 14.55 2.84 31.78
CA VAL A 237 13.20 2.58 32.29
C VAL A 237 13.21 1.67 33.51
N THR A 238 12.09 1.68 34.24
CA THR A 238 11.80 0.70 35.28
C THR A 238 10.46 0.05 34.97
N TYR A 239 10.45 -1.27 34.79
CA TYR A 239 9.26 -2.06 34.53
C TYR A 239 8.95 -2.99 35.70
N ARG A 240 7.67 -3.04 36.08
CA ARG A 240 7.12 -4.09 36.96
C ARG A 240 6.59 -5.22 36.09
N VAL A 241 7.38 -6.27 35.94
CA VAL A 241 7.07 -7.41 35.08
C VAL A 241 6.05 -8.31 35.78
N SER A 242 4.96 -8.58 35.05
CA SER A 242 3.84 -9.42 35.52
C SER A 242 3.74 -10.74 34.77
N SER A 243 4.37 -10.83 33.58
CA SER A 243 4.48 -12.07 32.82
C SER A 243 5.84 -12.08 32.12
N PRO A 244 6.86 -12.72 32.72
CA PRO A 244 8.16 -12.87 32.09
C PRO A 244 8.08 -13.87 30.92
N ASN A 245 8.89 -13.62 29.89
CA ASN A 245 9.13 -14.61 28.84
C ASN A 245 10.57 -15.15 28.93
N TRP A 246 10.73 -16.31 29.56
CA TRP A 246 12.04 -16.95 29.75
C TRP A 246 12.57 -17.69 28.52
N ASP A 247 11.85 -17.69 27.39
CA ASP A 247 12.34 -18.25 26.13
C ASP A 247 12.83 -17.10 25.23
N ARG A 248 14.15 -17.05 25.02
CA ARG A 248 14.82 -16.06 24.17
C ARG A 248 14.37 -16.12 22.72
N TYR A 249 13.99 -17.30 22.23
CA TYR A 249 13.72 -17.54 20.81
C TYR A 249 12.20 -17.61 20.51
N ASP A 250 11.36 -17.39 21.51
CA ASP A 250 9.91 -17.29 21.34
C ASP A 250 9.55 -15.93 20.70
N SER A 251 9.39 -15.95 19.38
CA SER A 251 8.99 -14.79 18.58
C SER A 251 7.51 -14.42 18.76
N ARG A 252 6.68 -15.31 19.31
CA ARG A 252 5.24 -15.11 19.45
C ARG A 252 4.87 -14.40 20.74
N ARG A 253 5.68 -14.55 21.79
CA ARG A 253 5.39 -14.00 23.12
C ARG A 253 6.39 -12.93 23.52
N LYS A 254 5.88 -11.77 23.92
CA LYS A 254 6.71 -10.66 24.48
C LYS A 254 6.66 -10.69 26.01
N TRP A 255 7.67 -10.11 26.65
CA TRP A 255 7.61 -9.82 28.09
C TRP A 255 6.49 -8.81 28.34
N LYS A 256 5.71 -9.00 29.42
CA LYS A 256 4.64 -8.07 29.80
C LYS A 256 4.91 -7.46 31.17
N GLY A 257 4.91 -6.13 31.22
CA GLY A 257 5.06 -5.39 32.46
C GLY A 257 4.19 -4.14 32.52
N ARG A 258 4.40 -3.36 33.57
CA ARG A 258 3.89 -2.00 33.72
C ARG A 258 5.03 -1.01 33.86
N ASP A 259 4.90 0.14 33.22
CA ASP A 259 5.81 1.27 33.42
C ASP A 259 5.54 2.01 34.74
N ARG A 260 6.26 3.12 34.98
CA ARG A 260 6.11 3.94 36.20
C ARG A 260 4.75 4.64 36.29
N GLU A 261 4.10 4.89 35.15
CA GLU A 261 2.77 5.50 35.08
C GLU A 261 1.65 4.45 35.24
N GLY A 262 2.02 3.17 35.30
CA GLY A 262 1.09 2.05 35.42
C GLY A 262 0.57 1.53 34.08
N GLY A 263 1.05 2.10 32.97
CA GLY A 263 0.73 1.68 31.60
C GLY A 263 1.25 0.28 31.30
N VAL A 264 0.46 -0.53 30.61
CA VAL A 264 0.86 -1.89 30.23
C VAL A 264 1.82 -1.81 29.04
N VAL A 265 2.98 -2.44 29.16
CA VAL A 265 4.01 -2.46 28.12
C VAL A 265 4.41 -3.88 27.76
N TYR A 266 4.70 -4.06 26.47
CA TYR A 266 5.27 -5.29 25.93
C TYR A 266 6.65 -5.01 25.35
N PHE A 267 7.62 -5.90 25.61
CA PHE A 267 9.00 -5.71 25.18
C PHE A 267 9.73 -7.03 24.97
N VAL A 268 10.88 -6.96 24.30
CA VAL A 268 11.80 -8.09 24.08
C VAL A 268 13.14 -7.76 24.70
N ILE A 269 13.77 -8.72 25.38
CA ILE A 269 15.12 -8.57 25.93
C ILE A 269 16.13 -9.16 24.94
N ILE A 270 17.09 -8.34 24.50
CA ILE A 270 18.15 -8.76 23.56
C ILE A 270 19.56 -8.63 24.17
N ASP A 271 19.64 -8.42 25.48
CA ASP A 271 20.88 -8.37 26.25
C ASP A 271 21.45 -9.78 26.49
N ASP A 272 22.58 -10.07 25.87
CA ASP A 272 23.24 -11.38 25.97
C ASP A 272 23.65 -11.70 27.41
N ALA A 273 24.13 -10.71 28.17
CA ALA A 273 24.58 -10.92 29.55
C ALA A 273 23.43 -11.33 30.48
N PHE A 274 22.24 -10.75 30.25
CA PHE A 274 21.02 -11.16 30.96
C PHE A 274 20.66 -12.62 30.65
N TRP A 275 20.68 -13.00 29.38
CA TRP A 275 20.33 -14.35 28.95
C TRP A 275 21.33 -15.40 29.40
N GLU A 276 22.63 -15.11 29.40
CA GLU A 276 23.65 -15.99 29.96
C GLU A 276 23.38 -16.28 31.44
N LEU A 277 23.05 -15.25 32.23
CA LEU A 277 22.77 -15.40 33.64
C LEU A 277 21.43 -16.09 33.91
N ALA A 278 20.41 -15.85 33.08
CA ALA A 278 19.13 -16.56 33.14
C ALA A 278 19.34 -18.06 32.91
N ASN A 279 20.09 -18.41 31.85
CA ASN A 279 20.38 -19.79 31.48
C ASN A 279 21.25 -20.52 32.51
N SER A 280 22.11 -19.79 33.23
CA SER A 280 22.91 -20.36 34.31
C SER A 280 22.15 -20.50 35.64
N GLY A 281 20.83 -20.24 35.67
CA GLY A 281 20.01 -20.26 36.89
C GLY A 281 20.37 -19.15 37.89
N GLY A 282 20.99 -18.07 37.42
CA GLY A 282 21.46 -16.97 38.26
C GLY A 282 20.41 -15.88 38.51
N LEU A 283 19.15 -16.07 38.10
CA LEU A 283 18.09 -15.10 38.28
C LEU A 283 16.95 -15.70 39.09
N ASP A 284 16.56 -15.01 40.16
CA ASP A 284 15.38 -15.34 40.95
C ASP A 284 14.18 -14.58 40.41
N SER A 285 13.09 -15.29 40.12
CA SER A 285 11.81 -14.70 39.70
C SER A 285 10.82 -14.68 40.87
N ASN A 286 10.12 -13.56 40.98
CA ASN A 286 9.10 -13.26 41.98
C ASN A 286 7.71 -13.23 41.35
N VAL A 287 6.67 -13.05 42.17
CA VAL A 287 5.28 -12.87 41.68
C VAL A 287 5.16 -11.61 40.80
N ILE A 288 5.91 -10.56 41.14
CA ILE A 288 6.10 -9.36 40.32
C ILE A 288 7.59 -9.05 40.35
N ASP A 289 8.22 -9.09 39.17
CA ASP A 289 9.64 -8.80 39.04
C ASP A 289 9.86 -7.31 38.75
N GLU A 290 10.95 -6.73 39.27
CA GLU A 290 11.35 -5.37 38.94
C GLU A 290 12.54 -5.38 37.99
N LEU A 291 12.37 -4.79 36.80
CA LEU A 291 13.40 -4.70 35.77
C LEU A 291 13.82 -3.23 35.59
N VAL A 292 15.10 -2.93 35.77
CA VAL A 292 15.69 -1.64 35.37
C VAL A 292 16.55 -1.88 34.14
N ALA A 293 16.25 -1.18 33.05
CA ALA A 293 16.83 -1.47 31.74
C ALA A 293 17.00 -0.22 30.88
N GLN A 294 17.93 -0.27 29.94
CA GLN A 294 18.05 0.67 28.84
C GLN A 294 17.34 0.10 27.61
N VAL A 295 16.43 0.88 27.05
CA VAL A 295 15.47 0.41 26.04
C VAL A 295 15.53 1.31 24.81
N ALA A 296 15.46 0.66 23.65
CA ALA A 296 15.18 1.32 22.38
C ALA A 296 13.69 1.17 22.05
N ILE A 297 13.02 2.30 21.86
CA ILE A 297 11.60 2.38 21.52
C ILE A 297 11.48 2.88 20.10
N LYS A 298 10.91 2.05 19.22
CA LYS A 298 10.58 2.46 17.86
C LYS A 298 9.36 3.37 17.93
N VAL A 299 9.49 4.59 17.41
CA VAL A 299 8.39 5.54 17.25
C VAL A 299 7.99 5.56 15.79
N THR A 300 6.74 5.18 15.54
CA THR A 300 6.11 5.21 14.21
C THR A 300 4.90 6.13 14.31
N ASP A 301 4.84 7.15 13.45
CA ASP A 301 3.77 8.17 13.42
C ASP A 301 3.50 8.83 14.79
N GLY A 302 4.57 9.16 15.52
CA GLY A 302 4.50 9.77 16.85
C GLY A 302 4.02 8.83 17.97
N ARG A 303 3.70 7.56 17.65
CA ARG A 303 3.26 6.56 18.62
C ARG A 303 4.42 5.64 19.01
N LYS A 304 4.59 5.42 20.32
CA LYS A 304 5.58 4.47 20.88
C LYS A 304 5.15 3.03 20.55
N GLY A 305 5.82 2.41 19.59
CA GLY A 305 5.59 1.05 19.13
C GLY A 305 6.45 0.02 19.87
N GLU A 306 7.29 -0.69 19.11
CA GLU A 306 8.09 -1.80 19.62
C GLU A 306 9.18 -1.36 20.60
N ARG A 307 9.45 -2.20 21.60
CA ARG A 307 10.41 -1.93 22.67
C ARG A 307 11.40 -3.07 22.77
N TYR A 308 12.68 -2.72 22.65
CA TYR A 308 13.79 -3.65 22.77
C TYR A 308 14.66 -3.24 23.95
N VAL A 309 14.72 -4.10 24.97
CA VAL A 309 15.64 -3.95 26.08
C VAL A 309 17.03 -4.32 25.59
N LEU A 310 17.87 -3.30 25.43
CA LEU A 310 19.24 -3.41 24.95
C LEU A 310 20.17 -3.88 26.06
N LYS A 311 19.95 -3.36 27.27
CA LYS A 311 20.76 -3.66 28.45
C LYS A 311 19.90 -3.76 29.69
N VAL A 312 20.05 -4.84 30.45
CA VAL A 312 19.45 -4.98 31.77
C VAL A 312 20.47 -4.51 32.80
N ILE A 313 20.14 -3.43 33.51
CA ILE A 313 21.00 -2.89 34.58
C ILE A 313 20.79 -3.71 35.86
N ARG A 314 19.53 -3.97 36.19
CA ARG A 314 19.13 -4.68 37.40
C ARG A 314 17.86 -5.49 37.17
N PHE A 315 17.82 -6.69 37.71
CA PHE A 315 16.63 -7.54 37.77
C PHE A 315 16.39 -7.92 39.23
N ASN A 316 15.23 -7.54 39.78
CA ASN A 316 14.94 -7.56 41.21
C ASN A 316 16.08 -6.89 42.00
N ASP A 317 16.59 -7.51 43.05
CA ASP A 317 17.68 -6.96 43.85
C ASP A 317 19.07 -7.24 43.25
N LYS A 318 19.14 -7.90 42.09
CA LYS A 318 20.39 -8.34 41.48
C LYS A 318 20.89 -7.38 40.40
N PRO A 319 22.08 -6.76 40.58
CA PRO A 319 22.72 -6.01 39.51
C PRO A 319 23.20 -6.98 38.42
N ILE A 320 22.91 -6.65 37.17
CA ILE A 320 23.21 -7.48 35.99
C ILE A 320 24.33 -6.86 35.17
N SER A 321 24.26 -5.54 34.93
CA SER A 321 25.26 -4.82 34.14
C SER A 321 25.31 -3.35 34.52
N LYS A 322 26.36 -2.67 34.09
CA LYS A 322 26.47 -1.22 34.21
C LYS A 322 25.60 -0.54 33.16
N GLU A 323 25.08 0.63 33.53
CA GLU A 323 24.41 1.54 32.59
C GLU A 323 25.42 2.03 31.54
N LEU A 324 25.05 1.95 30.27
CA LEU A 324 25.82 2.52 29.16
C LEU A 324 25.56 4.02 29.06
N SER A 325 26.59 4.77 28.67
CA SER A 325 26.43 6.18 28.32
C SER A 325 25.55 6.36 27.07
N PRO A 326 24.96 7.54 26.84
CA PRO A 326 24.17 7.80 25.64
C PRO A 326 24.92 7.53 24.33
N THR A 327 26.23 7.81 24.29
CA THR A 327 27.09 7.54 23.14
C THR A 327 27.26 6.04 22.91
N GLU A 328 27.59 5.27 23.96
CA GLU A 328 27.74 3.81 23.87
C GLU A 328 26.42 3.13 23.48
N LEU A 329 25.28 3.66 23.94
CA LEU A 329 23.96 3.15 23.60
C LEU A 329 23.61 3.45 22.13
N GLY A 330 23.98 4.62 21.62
CA GLY A 330 23.86 4.98 20.21
C GLY A 330 24.68 4.05 19.31
N GLU A 331 25.96 3.84 19.64
CA GLU A 331 26.84 2.91 18.94
C GLU A 331 26.32 1.46 18.99
N PHE A 332 25.73 1.04 20.12
CA PHE A 332 25.14 -0.29 20.25
C PHE A 332 23.98 -0.50 19.26
N VAL A 333 23.13 0.51 19.08
CA VAL A 333 22.02 0.48 18.12
C VAL A 333 22.52 0.51 16.68
N GLU A 334 23.49 1.37 16.36
CA GLU A 334 24.09 1.44 15.03
C GLU A 334 24.77 0.12 14.62
N ASN A 335 25.58 -0.46 15.51
CA ASN A 335 26.24 -1.74 15.25
C ASN A 335 25.24 -2.87 15.02
N ARG A 336 24.11 -2.88 15.75
CA ARG A 336 23.01 -3.84 15.57
C ARG A 336 22.16 -3.57 14.34
N ARG A 337 22.17 -2.36 13.77
CA ARG A 337 21.58 -2.07 12.45
C ARG A 337 22.45 -2.60 11.31
N SER A 338 23.77 -2.46 11.43
CA SER A 338 24.73 -2.92 10.41
C SER A 338 24.91 -4.43 10.38
N GLN A 339 24.67 -5.12 11.50
CA GLN A 339 24.59 -6.58 11.58
C GLN A 339 23.12 -7.00 11.39
N SER A 340 22.71 -7.28 10.15
CA SER A 340 21.35 -7.65 9.74
C SER A 340 20.54 -8.40 10.82
N GLY A 341 19.47 -7.77 11.34
CA GLY A 341 18.59 -8.38 12.33
C GLY A 341 17.57 -7.46 13.03
N PHE A 342 17.66 -6.13 12.88
CA PHE A 342 16.66 -5.19 13.44
C PHE A 342 15.45 -4.94 12.51
N HIS A 343 15.43 -5.52 11.31
CA HIS A 343 14.34 -5.37 10.35
C HIS A 343 13.56 -6.65 10.06
N ASP A 344 13.94 -7.81 10.60
CA ASP A 344 13.27 -9.06 10.23
C ASP A 344 13.32 -10.15 11.33
N GLN A 345 12.54 -9.96 12.39
CA GLN A 345 12.01 -11.08 13.17
C GLN A 345 10.48 -11.12 13.08
N GLY A 346 9.97 -10.81 11.88
CA GLY A 346 8.57 -10.97 11.48
C GLY A 346 8.39 -11.92 10.28
N SER A 347 9.46 -12.25 9.56
CA SER A 347 9.41 -13.22 8.47
C SER A 347 10.66 -14.08 8.49
N LEU A 348 10.51 -15.34 8.92
CA LEU A 348 11.19 -16.50 8.35
C LEU A 348 10.68 -17.75 9.08
N LEU A 349 9.81 -18.46 8.34
CA LEU A 349 9.08 -19.72 8.56
C LEU A 349 7.60 -19.60 8.99
#